data_AF-A0A7C1KGD0-F1
#
_entry.id   AF-A0A7C1KGD0-F1
#
_cell.length_a   1.000
_cell.length_b   1.000
_cell.length_c   1.000
_cell.angle_alpha   90.00
_cell.angle_beta   90.00
_cell.angle_gamma   90.00
#
_symmetry.space_group_name_H-M   'P 1'
#
loop_
_entity.id
_entity.type
_entity.pdbx_description
1 polymer ?
#
loop_
_entity_poly.entity_id
_entity_poly.type
_entity_poly.pdbx_seq_one_letter_code
_entity_poly.pdbx_strand_id
1 'polypeptide(L)'
;MLAEHRYDGLHRRISETAGGVITDFYYSDQWQVLEERVGGQTTVQYVWSPVYVDALVLRDRDTDGDGTLDQRLWVVQDANFAVTAVVDDGGNVVERYVYDPFGQATVLDANWNVLAASAFAWVYLHQGGRFDATSGLYHFRFRDYSPTLGRWTSLDPLRYDAGDVNLYRVVFNAPTNYTDPSGEIAPVVLLVLAGAGAG
;
A
#
# COMPACT_ATOMS: atom_id res chain seq x y z
N MET A 1 19.79 -2.35 12.29
CA MET A 1 18.88 -3.17 13.10
C MET A 1 17.97 -3.91 12.12
N LEU A 2 17.81 -5.23 12.26
CA LEU A 2 16.90 -6.03 11.42
C LEU A 2 15.46 -5.83 11.94
N ALA A 3 14.50 -5.71 11.04
CA ALA A 3 13.09 -5.73 11.41
C ALA A 3 12.64 -7.18 11.68
N GLU A 4 11.78 -7.40 12.67
CA GLU A 4 11.13 -8.69 12.97
C GLU A 4 9.63 -8.57 12.65
N HIS A 5 9.03 -9.60 12.05
CA HIS A 5 7.61 -9.64 11.74
C HIS A 5 6.95 -10.89 12.33
N ARG A 6 5.72 -10.74 12.84
CA ARG A 6 4.89 -11.83 13.36
C ARG A 6 3.60 -11.93 12.58
N TYR A 7 3.11 -13.15 12.39
CA TYR A 7 1.96 -13.44 11.54
C TYR A 7 0.91 -14.26 12.29
N ASP A 8 -0.36 -14.09 11.92
CA ASP A 8 -1.45 -14.95 12.38
C ASP A 8 -1.64 -16.20 11.49
N GLY A 9 -2.61 -17.04 11.83
CA GLY A 9 -2.93 -18.25 11.06
C GLY A 9 -3.53 -18.00 9.67
N LEU A 10 -3.82 -16.73 9.34
CA LEU A 10 -4.23 -16.31 8.00
C LEU A 10 -3.05 -15.69 7.23
N HIS A 11 -1.82 -15.72 7.76
CA HIS A 11 -0.63 -15.07 7.19
C HIS A 11 -0.68 -13.53 7.16
N ARG A 12 -1.54 -12.90 7.96
CA ARG A 12 -1.52 -11.43 8.11
C ARG A 12 -0.43 -11.03 9.08
N ARG A 13 0.32 -9.97 8.76
CA ARG A 13 1.39 -9.43 9.61
C ARG A 13 0.80 -8.69 10.83
N ILE A 14 0.66 -9.39 11.95
CA ILE A 14 0.02 -8.84 13.16
C ILE A 14 0.94 -7.96 14.02
N SER A 15 2.26 -8.07 13.87
CA SER A 15 3.21 -7.23 14.61
C SER A 15 4.53 -7.05 13.87
N GLU A 16 5.15 -5.89 14.02
CA GLU A 16 6.46 -5.53 13.48
C GLU A 16 7.33 -4.90 14.57
N THR A 17 8.56 -5.39 14.71
CA THR A 17 9.57 -4.77 15.59
C THR A 17 10.66 -4.14 14.73
N ALA A 18 10.72 -2.81 14.73
CA ALA A 18 11.71 -2.03 13.99
C ALA A 18 12.22 -0.87 14.88
N GLY A 19 13.53 -0.61 14.87
CA GLY A 19 14.12 0.44 15.72
C GLY A 19 13.94 0.27 17.24
N GLY A 20 13.54 -0.91 17.71
CA GLY A 20 13.19 -1.20 19.11
C GLY A 20 11.73 -0.90 19.45
N VAL A 21 10.95 -0.44 18.48
CA VAL A 21 9.52 -0.14 18.60
C VAL A 21 8.74 -1.34 18.09
N ILE A 22 7.78 -1.80 18.91
CA ILE A 22 6.83 -2.85 18.53
C ILE A 22 5.55 -2.16 18.09
N THR A 23 5.14 -2.42 16.85
CA THR A 23 3.88 -1.95 16.27
C THR A 23 2.97 -3.13 16.02
N ASP A 24 1.77 -3.11 16.60
CA ASP A 24 0.74 -4.12 16.41
C ASP A 24 -0.30 -3.66 15.39
N PHE A 25 -0.70 -4.56 14.49
CA PHE A 25 -1.63 -4.28 13.39
C PHE A 25 -2.98 -4.94 13.61
N TYR A 26 -4.06 -4.18 13.44
CA TYR A 26 -5.44 -4.65 13.51
C TYR A 26 -6.09 -4.57 12.14
N TYR A 27 -6.82 -5.63 11.77
CA TYR A 27 -7.27 -5.84 10.40
C TYR A 27 -8.79 -5.92 10.27
N SER A 28 -9.31 -5.49 9.12
CA SER A 28 -10.64 -5.87 8.65
C SER A 28 -10.70 -7.35 8.23
N ASP A 29 -11.90 -7.83 7.94
CA ASP A 29 -12.12 -9.13 7.31
C ASP A 29 -11.53 -9.20 5.89
N GLN A 30 -11.39 -8.07 5.21
CA GLN A 30 -10.77 -7.94 3.88
C GLN A 30 -9.24 -7.72 3.91
N TRP A 31 -8.58 -7.99 5.04
CA TRP A 31 -7.12 -7.84 5.23
C TRP A 31 -6.60 -6.41 5.07
N GLN A 32 -7.45 -5.41 5.29
CA GLN A 32 -7.01 -4.02 5.36
C GLN A 32 -6.55 -3.71 6.78
N VAL A 33 -5.42 -3.03 6.95
CA VAL A 33 -5.03 -2.52 8.27
C VAL A 33 -5.98 -1.38 8.63
N LEU A 34 -6.70 -1.51 9.74
CA LEU A 34 -7.60 -0.49 10.27
C LEU A 34 -6.90 0.38 11.31
N GLU A 35 -5.98 -0.22 12.08
CA GLU A 35 -5.34 0.44 13.20
C GLU A 35 -3.92 -0.10 13.44
N GLU A 36 -3.01 0.80 13.78
CA GLU A 36 -1.66 0.48 14.28
C GLU A 36 -1.53 0.95 15.72
N ARG A 37 -0.96 0.11 16.59
CA ARG A 37 -0.73 0.44 17.99
C ARG A 37 0.72 0.28 18.39
N VAL A 38 1.19 1.20 19.23
CA VAL A 38 2.51 1.12 19.88
C VAL A 38 2.31 1.22 21.38
N GLY A 39 2.82 0.25 22.14
CA GLY A 39 2.64 0.22 23.60
C GLY A 39 1.17 0.17 24.05
N GLY A 40 0.28 -0.37 23.21
CA GLY A 40 -1.16 -0.44 23.45
C GLY A 40 -1.95 0.84 23.12
N GLN A 41 -1.29 1.92 22.71
CA GLN A 41 -1.93 3.16 22.26
C GLN A 41 -2.09 3.17 20.75
N THR A 42 -3.21 3.69 20.25
CA THR A 42 -3.45 3.88 18.82
C THR A 42 -2.57 5.00 18.29
N THR A 43 -1.72 4.69 17.32
CA THR A 43 -0.84 5.68 16.68
C THR A 43 -1.26 6.00 15.25
N VAL A 44 -1.97 5.08 14.59
CA VAL A 44 -2.48 5.28 13.23
C VAL A 44 -3.83 4.61 13.07
N GLN A 45 -4.76 5.25 12.38
CA GLN A 45 -6.01 4.66 11.90
C GLN A 45 -6.17 4.90 10.40
N TYR A 46 -6.76 3.94 9.71
CA TYR A 46 -7.04 4.02 8.27
C TYR A 46 -8.52 3.79 8.00
N VAL A 47 -9.06 4.52 7.03
CA VAL A 47 -10.41 4.29 6.50
C VAL A 47 -10.31 3.87 5.05
N TRP A 48 -10.96 2.75 4.72
CA TRP A 48 -10.95 2.17 3.39
C TRP A 48 -12.33 2.28 2.76
N SER A 49 -12.36 2.46 1.44
CA SER A 49 -13.58 2.56 0.66
C SER A 49 -14.20 1.18 0.48
N PRO A 50 -15.53 1.05 0.57
CA PRO A 50 -16.21 -0.21 0.26
C PRO A 50 -16.20 -0.54 -1.24
N VAL A 51 -15.77 0.38 -2.10
CA VAL A 51 -15.77 0.20 -3.57
C VAL A 51 -14.71 -0.82 -4.00
N TYR A 52 -13.57 -0.87 -3.30
CA TYR A 52 -12.46 -1.75 -3.64
C TYR A 52 -11.52 -1.95 -2.45
N VAL A 53 -10.91 -3.14 -2.36
CA VAL A 53 -10.14 -3.56 -1.17
C VAL A 53 -8.90 -2.69 -0.91
N ASP A 54 -8.26 -2.16 -1.95
CA ASP A 54 -7.06 -1.33 -1.81
C ASP A 54 -7.35 0.17 -2.09
N ALA A 55 -8.62 0.57 -2.01
CA ALA A 55 -9.03 1.97 -2.13
C ALA A 55 -8.99 2.67 -0.77
N LEU A 56 -7.82 3.15 -0.36
CA LEU A 56 -7.64 3.91 0.88
C LEU A 56 -8.29 5.30 0.75
N VAL A 57 -9.05 5.73 1.76
CA VAL A 57 -9.75 7.02 1.77
C VAL A 57 -8.93 8.06 2.54
N LEU A 58 -8.53 7.72 3.77
CA LEU A 58 -7.77 8.60 4.64
C LEU A 58 -6.94 7.83 5.66
N ARG A 59 -5.98 8.53 6.27
CA ARG A 59 -5.23 8.10 7.45
C ARG A 59 -5.27 9.19 8.51
N ASP A 60 -5.58 8.79 9.73
CA ASP A 60 -5.36 9.57 10.94
C ASP A 60 -4.10 9.06 11.65
N ARG A 61 -3.26 9.95 12.17
CA ARG A 61 -2.00 9.60 12.83
C ARG A 61 -1.73 10.51 14.02
N ASP A 62 -1.12 9.95 15.06
CA ASP A 62 -0.47 10.65 16.15
C ASP A 62 0.96 11.06 15.70
N THR A 63 1.22 12.36 15.64
CA THR A 63 2.51 12.91 15.19
C THR A 63 3.51 13.22 16.31
N ASP A 64 3.05 13.32 17.56
CA ASP A 64 3.89 13.75 18.70
C ASP A 64 3.99 12.72 19.85
N GLY A 65 3.23 11.62 19.77
CA GLY A 65 3.23 10.52 20.72
C GLY A 65 2.39 10.77 21.97
N ASP A 66 1.48 11.75 21.95
CA ASP A 66 0.62 12.07 23.09
C ASP A 66 -0.62 11.17 23.21
N GLY A 67 -0.84 10.29 22.25
CA GLY A 67 -1.98 9.36 22.19
C GLY A 67 -3.23 9.95 21.53
N THR A 68 -3.14 11.15 20.95
CA THR A 68 -4.20 11.75 20.14
C THR A 68 -3.84 11.68 18.65
N LEU A 69 -4.85 11.41 17.81
CA LEU A 69 -4.65 11.42 16.36
C LEU A 69 -4.86 12.85 15.86
N ASP A 70 -3.77 13.58 15.70
CA ASP A 70 -3.72 15.01 15.42
C ASP A 70 -3.53 15.36 13.94
N GLN A 71 -3.21 14.38 13.10
CA GLN A 71 -3.05 14.54 11.67
C GLN A 71 -3.99 13.63 10.87
N ARG A 72 -4.89 14.24 10.11
CA ARG A 72 -5.67 13.59 9.05
C ARG A 72 -5.10 13.92 7.67
N LEU A 73 -4.90 12.90 6.85
CA LEU A 73 -4.59 13.06 5.43
C LEU A 73 -5.53 12.22 4.57
N TRP A 74 -6.02 12.81 3.50
CA TRP A 74 -6.92 12.19 2.53
C TRP A 74 -6.14 11.77 1.27
N VAL A 75 -6.56 10.68 0.65
CA VAL A 75 -5.82 10.04 -0.44
C VAL A 75 -6.43 10.40 -1.79
N VAL A 76 -5.56 10.73 -2.75
CA VAL A 76 -5.92 10.81 -4.16
C VAL A 76 -5.24 9.67 -4.89
N GLN A 77 -6.02 8.83 -5.57
CA GLN A 77 -5.51 7.66 -6.31
C GLN A 77 -5.71 7.83 -7.82
N ASP A 78 -4.87 7.17 -8.60
CA ASP A 78 -5.12 6.97 -10.03
C ASP A 78 -6.13 5.82 -10.27
N ALA A 79 -6.39 5.52 -11.55
CA ALA A 79 -7.31 4.47 -11.94
C ALA A 79 -6.86 3.06 -11.54
N ASN A 80 -5.59 2.88 -11.18
CA ASN A 80 -4.98 1.62 -10.76
C ASN A 80 -4.79 1.55 -9.24
N PHE A 81 -5.44 2.47 -8.51
CA PHE A 81 -5.36 2.58 -7.05
C PHE A 81 -3.96 2.92 -6.51
N ALA A 82 -3.04 3.40 -7.35
CA ALA A 82 -1.78 3.95 -6.89
C ALA A 82 -2.02 5.36 -6.31
N VAL A 83 -1.48 5.63 -5.12
CA VAL A 83 -1.62 6.93 -4.47
C VAL A 83 -0.83 8.00 -5.21
N THR A 84 -1.47 8.99 -5.81
CA THR A 84 -0.78 10.06 -6.55
C THR A 84 -0.52 11.32 -5.72
N ALA A 85 -1.35 11.55 -4.70
CA ALA A 85 -1.18 12.64 -3.76
C ALA A 85 -1.90 12.36 -2.44
N VAL A 86 -1.48 13.06 -1.40
CA VAL A 86 -2.21 13.19 -0.14
C VAL A 86 -2.53 14.66 0.15
N VAL A 87 -3.71 14.91 0.69
CA VAL A 87 -4.22 16.26 0.96
C VAL A 87 -4.61 16.44 2.42
N ASP A 88 -4.46 17.66 2.93
CA ASP A 88 -4.90 18.03 4.28
C ASP A 88 -6.42 18.29 4.36
N ASP A 89 -6.94 18.58 5.56
CA ASP A 89 -8.35 18.92 5.78
C ASP A 89 -8.78 20.25 5.11
N GLY A 90 -7.83 21.08 4.69
CA GLY A 90 -8.08 22.28 3.88
C GLY A 90 -8.21 21.98 2.38
N GLY A 91 -7.98 20.72 1.96
CA GLY A 91 -7.94 20.32 0.56
C GLY A 91 -6.64 20.71 -0.15
N ASN A 92 -5.60 21.12 0.58
CA ASN A 92 -4.30 21.42 -0.01
C ASN A 92 -3.49 20.13 -0.18
N VAL A 93 -2.84 19.98 -1.34
CA VAL A 93 -1.89 18.89 -1.53
C VAL A 93 -0.65 19.13 -0.67
N VAL A 94 -0.27 18.13 0.13
CA VAL A 94 0.91 18.21 1.02
C VAL A 94 2.06 17.33 0.55
N GLU A 95 1.79 16.22 -0.14
CA GLU A 95 2.80 15.32 -0.72
C GLU A 95 2.23 14.64 -1.96
N ARG A 96 3.11 14.33 -2.91
CA ARG A 96 2.79 13.72 -4.21
C ARG A 96 3.69 12.51 -4.47
N TYR A 97 3.21 11.60 -5.30
CA TYR A 97 3.97 10.45 -5.74
C TYR A 97 3.82 10.26 -7.25
N VAL A 98 4.94 10.00 -7.90
CA VAL A 98 5.01 9.61 -9.31
C VAL A 98 5.65 8.24 -9.39
N TYR A 99 5.15 7.39 -10.28
CA TYR A 99 5.60 6.01 -10.39
C TYR A 99 6.19 5.75 -11.78
N ASP A 100 7.17 4.87 -11.83
CA ASP A 100 7.43 4.13 -13.06
C ASP A 100 6.31 3.09 -13.30
N PRO A 101 6.28 2.42 -14.48
CA PRO A 101 5.25 1.43 -14.77
C PRO A 101 5.18 0.26 -13.77
N PHE A 102 6.28 -0.07 -13.09
CA PHE A 102 6.37 -1.17 -12.11
C PHE A 102 6.26 -0.67 -10.66
N GLY A 103 5.80 0.56 -10.46
CA GLY A 103 5.48 1.07 -9.12
C GLY A 103 6.67 1.57 -8.31
N GLN A 104 7.84 1.78 -8.91
CA GLN A 104 8.92 2.48 -8.23
C GLN A 104 8.53 3.95 -8.03
N ALA A 105 8.32 4.34 -6.77
CA ALA A 105 7.83 5.65 -6.40
C ALA A 105 8.96 6.69 -6.33
N THR A 106 8.68 7.88 -6.86
CA THR A 106 9.39 9.12 -6.54
C THR A 106 8.50 9.97 -5.66
N VAL A 107 8.96 10.27 -4.44
CA VAL A 107 8.24 11.13 -3.49
C VAL A 107 8.55 12.58 -3.81
N LEU A 108 7.52 13.42 -3.80
CA LEU A 108 7.59 14.82 -4.14
C LEU A 108 6.83 15.66 -3.10
N ASP A 109 7.33 16.85 -2.79
CA ASP A 109 6.56 17.81 -1.99
C ASP A 109 5.36 18.36 -2.77
N ALA A 110 4.56 19.20 -2.11
CA ALA A 110 3.42 19.89 -2.73
C ALA A 110 3.77 20.65 -4.03
N ASN A 111 5.00 21.14 -4.14
CA ASN A 111 5.54 21.98 -5.20
C ASN A 111 6.36 21.20 -6.25
N TRP A 112 6.28 19.87 -6.26
CA TRP A 112 6.97 18.99 -7.21
C TRP A 112 8.50 18.90 -7.02
N ASN A 113 9.03 19.27 -5.86
CA ASN A 113 10.43 19.01 -5.54
C ASN A 113 10.62 17.58 -5.03
N VAL A 114 11.66 16.89 -5.48
CA VAL A 114 11.97 15.52 -5.06
C VAL A 114 12.36 15.49 -3.57
N LEU A 115 11.72 14.59 -2.83
CA LEU A 115 12.02 14.27 -1.44
C LEU A 115 12.75 12.92 -1.36
N ALA A 116 13.66 12.79 -0.39
CA ALA A 116 14.37 11.54 -0.16
C ALA A 116 13.47 10.43 0.45
N ALA A 117 12.42 10.84 1.17
CA ALA A 117 11.43 9.97 1.78
C ALA A 117 10.14 10.78 2.03
N SER A 118 9.05 10.09 2.37
CA SER A 118 7.80 10.75 2.78
C SER A 118 8.02 11.61 4.02
N ALA A 119 7.65 12.89 3.94
CA ALA A 119 7.63 13.81 5.08
C ALA A 119 6.53 13.45 6.09
N PHE A 120 5.53 12.69 5.66
CA PHE A 120 4.35 12.32 6.46
C PHE A 120 4.37 10.85 6.91
N ALA A 121 5.49 10.14 6.72
CA ALA A 121 5.63 8.71 6.92
C ALA A 121 4.49 7.90 6.25
N TRP A 122 4.16 8.27 5.03
CA TRP A 122 3.15 7.57 4.24
C TRP A 122 3.70 6.24 3.73
N VAL A 123 2.90 5.17 3.82
CA VAL A 123 3.34 3.79 3.55
C VAL A 123 2.50 3.07 2.51
N TYR A 124 1.32 3.54 2.13
CA TYR A 124 0.50 2.88 1.09
C TYR A 124 0.69 3.61 -0.24
N LEU A 125 1.33 2.98 -1.22
CA LEU A 125 1.69 3.65 -2.49
C LEU A 125 1.11 2.91 -3.70
N HIS A 126 1.95 2.18 -4.45
CA HIS A 126 1.57 1.56 -5.71
C HIS A 126 0.51 0.47 -5.50
N GLN A 127 -0.64 0.59 -6.20
CA GLN A 127 -1.77 -0.36 -6.14
C GLN A 127 -2.23 -0.69 -4.70
N GLY A 128 -2.04 0.24 -3.75
CA GLY A 128 -2.33 0.05 -2.34
C GLY A 128 -1.44 -0.95 -1.59
N GLY A 129 -0.30 -1.34 -2.16
CA GLY A 129 0.73 -2.09 -1.46
C GLY A 129 1.35 -1.27 -0.33
N ARG A 130 1.62 -1.93 0.82
CA ARG A 130 2.30 -1.29 1.95
C ARG A 130 3.81 -1.31 1.72
N PHE A 131 4.40 -0.16 1.46
CA PHE A 131 5.83 0.04 1.24
C PHE A 131 6.62 -0.04 2.55
N ASP A 132 7.66 -0.85 2.55
CA ASP A 132 8.71 -0.82 3.57
C ASP A 132 9.95 -0.13 2.99
N ALA A 133 10.24 1.07 3.48
CA ALA A 133 11.38 1.86 3.04
C ALA A 133 12.75 1.21 3.36
N THR A 134 12.79 0.29 4.33
CA THR A 134 14.04 -0.40 4.71
C THR A 134 14.43 -1.44 3.66
N SER A 135 13.47 -2.23 3.19
CA SER A 135 13.68 -3.27 2.17
C SER A 135 13.49 -2.77 0.74
N GLY A 136 12.74 -1.68 0.56
CA GLY A 136 12.32 -1.19 -0.76
C GLY A 136 11.26 -2.06 -1.41
N LEU A 137 10.52 -2.84 -0.63
CA LEU A 137 9.49 -3.78 -1.09
C LEU A 137 8.09 -3.28 -0.74
N TYR A 138 7.12 -3.71 -1.53
CA TYR A 138 5.71 -3.60 -1.20
C TYR A 138 5.19 -4.91 -0.62
N HIS A 139 4.61 -4.86 0.56
CA HIS A 139 3.90 -5.99 1.12
C HIS A 139 2.47 -6.04 0.56
N PHE A 140 2.19 -7.06 -0.23
CA PHE A 140 0.85 -7.42 -0.71
C PHE A 140 0.46 -8.74 -0.08
N ARG A 141 -0.04 -8.67 1.15
CA ARG A 141 -0.74 -9.78 1.81
C ARG A 141 0.12 -11.06 1.82
N PHE A 142 -0.05 -11.96 0.86
CA PHE A 142 0.71 -13.20 0.76
C PHE A 142 2.15 -13.06 0.22
N ARG A 143 2.46 -11.99 -0.52
CA ARG A 143 3.78 -11.82 -1.15
C ARG A 143 4.32 -10.41 -1.02
N ASP A 144 5.65 -10.34 -1.00
CA ASP A 144 6.35 -9.07 -1.15
C ASP A 144 6.72 -8.86 -2.62
N TYR A 145 6.44 -7.66 -3.12
CA TYR A 145 6.70 -7.21 -4.47
C TYR A 145 7.91 -6.28 -4.50
N SER A 146 8.84 -6.56 -5.42
CA SER A 146 9.98 -5.68 -5.69
C SER A 146 9.65 -4.80 -6.90
N PRO A 147 9.44 -3.48 -6.71
CA PRO A 147 9.22 -2.57 -7.82
C PRO A 147 10.48 -2.40 -8.68
N THR A 148 11.67 -2.42 -8.05
CA THR A 148 12.96 -2.30 -8.75
C THR A 148 13.27 -3.49 -9.66
N LEU A 149 12.79 -4.69 -9.32
CA LEU A 149 12.91 -5.89 -10.16
C LEU A 149 11.67 -6.16 -11.02
N GLY A 150 10.58 -5.43 -10.79
CA GLY A 150 9.29 -5.63 -11.44
C GLY A 150 8.68 -7.02 -11.21
N ARG A 151 8.85 -7.63 -10.03
CA ARG A 151 8.41 -9.01 -9.75
C ARG A 151 8.18 -9.30 -8.27
N TRP A 152 7.49 -10.41 -8.00
CA TRP A 152 7.40 -10.99 -6.66
C TRP A 152 8.77 -11.48 -6.18
N THR A 153 9.01 -11.40 -4.86
CA THR A 153 10.26 -11.90 -4.25
C THR A 153 10.16 -13.37 -3.84
N SER A 154 8.94 -13.91 -3.75
CA SER A 154 8.63 -15.31 -3.45
C SER A 154 7.84 -15.98 -4.58
N LEU A 155 7.88 -17.31 -4.59
CA LEU A 155 7.07 -18.11 -5.51
C LEU A 155 5.59 -17.92 -5.20
N ASP A 156 4.76 -17.97 -6.24
CA ASP A 156 3.31 -18.02 -6.09
C ASP A 156 2.87 -19.17 -5.15
N PRO A 157 2.09 -18.89 -4.08
CA PRO A 157 1.58 -19.92 -3.18
C PRO A 157 0.74 -20.98 -3.90
N LEU A 158 0.03 -20.60 -4.96
CA LEU A 158 -0.77 -21.50 -5.80
C LEU A 158 0.07 -22.21 -6.87
N ARG A 159 1.34 -21.84 -7.02
CA ARG A 159 2.26 -22.39 -8.03
C ARG A 159 1.63 -22.34 -9.42
N TYR A 160 1.54 -23.47 -10.12
CA TYR A 160 0.99 -23.55 -11.47
C TYR A 160 -0.54 -23.45 -11.51
N ASP A 161 -1.22 -23.58 -10.36
CA ASP A 161 -2.68 -23.45 -10.28
C ASP A 161 -3.14 -21.99 -10.47
N ALA A 162 -2.21 -21.02 -10.35
CA ALA A 162 -2.43 -19.62 -10.72
C ALA A 162 -2.57 -19.40 -12.24
N GLY A 163 -2.37 -20.44 -13.06
CA GLY A 163 -2.47 -20.33 -14.52
C GLY A 163 -1.25 -19.69 -15.19
N ASP A 164 -0.15 -19.56 -14.46
CA ASP A 164 1.12 -19.02 -14.94
C ASP A 164 2.27 -20.01 -14.76
N VAL A 165 3.15 -20.11 -15.75
CA VAL A 165 4.38 -20.90 -15.69
C VAL A 165 5.51 -20.13 -15.00
N ASN A 166 5.43 -18.80 -14.94
CA ASN A 166 6.40 -17.96 -14.25
C ASN A 166 5.88 -17.57 -12.86
N LEU A 167 6.31 -18.31 -11.84
CA LEU A 167 5.85 -18.17 -10.45
C LEU A 167 6.28 -16.88 -9.75
N TYR A 168 7.08 -16.03 -10.41
CA TYR A 168 7.51 -14.72 -9.90
C TYR A 168 6.88 -13.56 -10.67
N ARG A 169 6.16 -13.81 -11.78
CA ARG A 169 5.66 -12.74 -12.64
C ARG A 169 4.55 -11.95 -11.94
N VAL A 170 4.65 -10.64 -12.02
CA VAL A 170 3.58 -9.74 -11.59
C VAL A 170 2.63 -9.51 -12.78
N VAL A 171 1.32 -9.71 -12.58
CA VAL A 171 0.23 -9.23 -13.46
C VAL A 171 0.49 -9.32 -14.98
N PHE A 172 1.00 -10.46 -15.45
CA PHE A 172 1.36 -10.72 -16.85
C PHE A 172 2.37 -9.72 -17.48
N ASN A 173 3.19 -9.05 -16.66
CA ASN A 173 4.06 -7.93 -17.04
C ASN A 173 3.31 -6.70 -17.59
N ALA A 174 2.04 -6.53 -17.23
CA ALA A 174 1.22 -5.39 -17.62
C ALA A 174 0.60 -4.67 -16.40
N PRO A 175 1.41 -4.16 -15.46
CA PRO A 175 0.96 -3.53 -14.21
C PRO A 175 0.16 -2.25 -14.39
N THR A 176 0.22 -1.62 -15.56
CA THR A 176 -0.64 -0.49 -15.90
C THR A 176 -2.08 -0.89 -16.22
N ASN A 177 -2.31 -2.17 -16.52
CA ASN A 177 -3.61 -2.69 -16.99
C ASN A 177 -4.29 -3.62 -15.97
N TYR A 178 -3.54 -4.15 -15.01
CA TYR A 178 -3.99 -5.21 -14.10
C TYR A 178 -3.41 -5.00 -12.70
N THR A 179 -4.16 -5.47 -11.70
CA THR A 179 -3.83 -5.43 -10.27
C THR A 179 -3.79 -6.84 -9.69
N ASP A 180 -2.97 -7.08 -8.66
CA ASP A 180 -3.01 -8.30 -7.84
C ASP A 180 -3.10 -7.94 -6.34
N PRO A 181 -4.32 -7.71 -5.83
CA PRO A 181 -4.54 -7.31 -4.44
C PRO A 181 -4.11 -8.34 -3.41
N SER A 182 -4.32 -9.62 -3.70
CA SER A 182 -3.99 -10.70 -2.76
C SER A 182 -2.51 -11.05 -2.79
N GLY A 183 -1.82 -10.79 -3.90
CA GLY A 183 -0.51 -11.36 -4.15
C GLY A 183 -0.59 -12.87 -4.37
N GLU A 184 -1.70 -13.42 -4.84
CA GLU A 184 -1.83 -14.86 -5.18
C GLU A 184 -2.33 -15.08 -6.60
N ILE A 185 -3.28 -14.26 -7.05
CA ILE A 185 -3.84 -14.33 -8.38
C ILE A 185 -4.08 -12.90 -8.80
N ALA A 186 -3.60 -12.51 -9.97
CA ALA A 186 -4.09 -11.29 -10.62
C ALA A 186 -5.54 -11.53 -11.07
N PRO A 187 -6.59 -11.05 -10.37
CA PRO A 187 -7.90 -11.01 -10.99
C PRO A 187 -7.76 -10.17 -12.26
N VAL A 188 -8.27 -10.68 -13.38
CA VAL A 188 -8.44 -9.87 -14.59
C VAL A 188 -9.52 -8.83 -14.28
N VAL A 189 -9.17 -7.77 -13.55
CA VAL A 189 -9.97 -6.56 -13.49
C VAL A 189 -9.66 -5.80 -14.76
N LEU A 190 -10.43 -6.09 -15.82
CA LEU A 190 -10.45 -5.25 -16.99
C LEU A 190 -11.05 -3.90 -16.56
N LEU A 191 -10.22 -2.86 -16.46
CA LEU A 191 -10.68 -1.50 -16.20
C LEU A 191 -11.44 -0.96 -17.42
N VAL A 192 -12.66 -1.45 -17.64
CA VAL A 192 -13.59 -0.85 -18.60
C VAL A 192 -14.20 0.37 -17.93
N LEU A 193 -13.56 1.52 -18.11
CA LEU A 193 -14.27 2.80 -17.99
C LEU A 193 -15.32 2.81 -19.11
N ALA A 194 -16.55 2.43 -18.76
CA ALA A 194 -17.71 2.58 -19.64
C ALA A 194 -17.95 4.07 -19.87
N GLY A 195 -17.36 4.59 -20.94
CA GLY A 195 -17.53 5.96 -21.43
C GLY A 195 -17.80 5.94 -22.92
N ALA A 196 -18.84 5.24 -23.37
CA ALA A 196 -19.39 5.38 -24.71
C ALA A 196 -20.82 5.90 -24.61
N GLY A 197 -20.95 7.17 -24.26
CA GLY A 197 -22.15 7.94 -24.61
C GLY A 197 -22.07 8.29 -26.09
N ALA A 198 -22.74 7.49 -26.93
CA ALA A 198 -23.05 7.92 -28.29
C ALA A 198 -24.36 8.71 -28.24
N GLY A 199 -24.29 9.97 -28.66
CA GLY A 199 -25.46 10.78 -29.00
C GLY A 199 -26.03 10.44 -30.36
#